data_AF-A0A7J9NJ35-F1
#
_entry.id   AF-A0A7J9NJ35-F1
#
_cell.length_a   1.000
_cell.length_b   1.000
_cell.length_c   1.000
_cell.angle_alpha   90.00
_cell.angle_beta   90.00
_cell.angle_gamma   90.00
#
_symmetry.space_group_name_H-M   'P 1'
#
loop_
_entity.id
_entity.type
_entity.pdbx_description
1 polymer ?
#
loop_
_entity_poly.entity_id
_entity_poly.type
_entity_poly.pdbx_seq_one_letter_code
_entity_poly.pdbx_strand_id
1 'polypeptide(L)'
;MFKNKVYGETQIIQIEKVETLVLNYNNKRENNYSKSQSYWDKKKRSLKKSALFKNYISEKVFPPNYFKIMNRECKFKNEPDYKVILKENSDYFYLKCKFRGYLYNNFYDWARPDQIDSFKEFSEKVENPVYFAFGLGGCPNDPDNAFLCPLEKVKCKLKLKELEPWRIQCLEDVSRIIC
;
A
#
# COMPACT_ATOMS: atom_id res chain seq x y z
N MET A 1 35.33 56.81 13.41
CA MET A 1 35.08 55.65 12.51
C MET A 1 36.24 54.69 12.75
N PHE A 2 36.08 53.45 13.19
CA PHE A 2 35.22 52.39 12.68
C PHE A 2 34.59 51.54 13.79
N LYS A 3 33.36 51.11 13.55
CA LYS A 3 32.54 50.24 14.42
C LYS A 3 33.04 48.80 14.33
N ASN A 4 33.32 48.14 15.46
CA ASN A 4 33.45 46.69 15.50
C ASN A 4 32.05 46.06 15.58
N LYS A 5 31.73 45.22 14.59
CA LYS A 5 30.44 44.56 14.39
C LYS A 5 30.58 43.07 14.70
N VAL A 6 29.87 42.65 15.73
CA VAL A 6 29.28 41.31 16.04
C VAL A 6 29.92 40.09 15.34
N TYR A 7 30.69 39.31 16.11
CA TYR A 7 30.95 37.88 15.86
C TYR A 7 29.93 37.06 16.65
N GLY A 8 28.85 36.61 16.01
CA GLY A 8 27.81 35.80 16.68
C GLY A 8 27.17 34.72 15.79
N GLU A 9 27.17 34.89 14.48
CA GLU A 9 26.40 34.01 13.58
C GLU A 9 27.19 32.78 13.12
N THR A 10 28.51 32.89 12.94
CA THR A 10 29.34 31.81 12.38
C THR A 10 29.56 30.63 13.33
N GLN A 11 29.56 30.89 14.64
CA GLN A 11 29.79 29.87 15.66
C GLN A 11 28.54 29.01 15.90
N ILE A 12 27.36 29.61 15.86
CA ILE A 12 26.06 28.92 16.04
C ILE A 12 25.83 27.95 14.87
N ILE A 13 26.06 28.37 13.63
CA ILE A 13 25.87 27.54 12.43
C ILE A 13 26.79 26.30 12.43
N GLN A 14 28.01 26.43 12.97
CA GLN A 14 28.95 25.30 13.03
C GLN A 14 28.59 24.32 14.14
N ILE A 15 28.10 24.80 15.30
CA ILE A 15 27.62 23.96 16.40
C ILE A 15 26.36 23.17 15.98
N GLU A 16 25.37 23.84 15.37
CA GLU A 16 24.15 23.17 14.89
C GLU A 16 24.47 22.07 13.86
N LYS A 17 25.42 22.31 12.95
CA LYS A 17 25.86 21.28 11.98
C LYS A 17 26.53 20.10 12.67
N VAL A 18 27.36 20.33 13.68
CA VAL A 18 28.04 19.26 14.43
C VAL A 18 27.03 18.45 15.24
N GLU A 19 26.09 19.09 15.92
CA GLU A 19 25.01 18.41 16.65
C GLU A 19 24.12 17.58 15.71
N THR A 20 23.76 18.14 14.56
CA THR A 20 22.98 17.42 13.54
C THR A 20 23.75 16.21 12.99
N LEU A 21 25.06 16.31 12.80
CA LEU A 21 25.91 15.21 12.35
C LEU A 21 26.05 14.12 13.43
N VAL A 22 26.20 14.51 14.69
CA VAL A 22 26.29 13.57 15.84
C VAL A 22 24.96 12.85 16.05
N LEU A 23 23.83 13.56 15.96
CA LEU A 23 22.47 12.98 16.00
C LEU A 23 22.25 12.02 14.84
N ASN A 24 22.65 12.38 13.61
CA ASN A 24 22.55 11.49 12.46
C ASN A 24 23.48 10.26 12.58
N TYR A 25 24.68 10.42 13.14
CA TYR A 25 25.60 9.31 13.36
C TYR A 25 25.10 8.35 14.45
N ASN A 26 24.56 8.89 15.55
CA ASN A 26 23.99 8.10 16.64
C ASN A 26 22.69 7.39 16.19
N ASN A 27 21.81 8.07 15.44
CA ASN A 27 20.66 7.44 14.79
C ASN A 27 21.08 6.33 13.80
N LYS A 28 22.20 6.52 13.09
CA LYS A 28 22.74 5.50 12.18
C LYS A 28 23.33 4.31 12.95
N ARG A 29 23.94 4.53 14.13
CA ARG A 29 24.43 3.47 15.03
C ARG A 29 23.30 2.69 15.70
N GLU A 30 22.26 3.35 16.20
CA GLU A 30 21.06 2.69 16.74
C GLU A 30 20.31 1.89 15.67
N ASN A 31 20.20 2.44 14.45
CA ASN A 31 19.64 1.71 13.30
C ASN A 31 20.49 0.50 12.87
N ASN A 32 21.81 0.55 13.09
CA ASN A 32 22.70 -0.59 12.82
C ASN A 32 22.66 -1.66 13.92
N TYR A 33 22.40 -1.28 15.18
CA TYR A 33 22.22 -2.24 16.29
C TYR A 33 20.89 -3.00 16.22
N SER A 34 19.84 -2.46 15.56
CA SER A 34 18.56 -3.19 15.36
C SER A 34 18.56 -4.17 14.17
N LYS A 35 19.65 -4.24 13.40
CA LYS A 35 19.76 -5.06 12.18
C LYS A 35 20.23 -6.49 12.44
N SER A 36 19.53 -7.19 13.32
CA SER A 36 19.40 -8.66 13.21
C SER A 36 17.94 -9.09 13.40
N GLN A 37 17.01 -8.35 12.80
CA GLN A 37 15.62 -8.77 12.72
C GLN A 37 15.54 -10.12 11.99
N SER A 38 15.21 -11.18 12.73
CA SER A 38 15.06 -12.54 12.20
C SER A 38 14.10 -12.53 11.01
N TYR A 39 14.37 -13.38 10.00
CA TYR A 39 13.47 -13.57 8.86
C TYR A 39 12.01 -13.79 9.31
N TRP A 40 11.83 -14.52 10.41
CA TRP A 40 10.53 -14.83 10.99
C TRP A 40 9.79 -13.60 11.51
N ASP A 41 10.48 -12.64 12.10
CA ASP A 41 9.89 -11.38 12.55
C ASP A 41 9.40 -10.54 11.37
N LYS A 42 10.23 -10.44 10.31
CA LYS A 42 9.86 -9.73 9.08
C LYS A 42 8.62 -10.36 8.44
N LYS A 43 8.59 -11.69 8.39
CA LYS A 43 7.45 -12.46 7.89
C LYS A 43 6.20 -12.22 8.75
N LYS A 44 6.30 -12.29 10.08
CA LYS A 44 5.18 -12.03 11.02
C LYS A 44 4.61 -10.62 10.84
N ARG A 45 5.46 -9.61 10.70
CA ARG A 45 5.03 -8.22 10.43
C ARG A 45 4.35 -8.08 9.07
N SER A 46 4.88 -8.72 8.04
CA SER A 46 4.29 -8.72 6.70
C SER A 46 2.89 -9.37 6.69
N LEU A 47 2.73 -10.50 7.40
CA LEU A 47 1.44 -11.17 7.57
C LEU A 47 0.45 -10.30 8.35
N LYS A 48 0.86 -9.71 9.47
CA LYS A 48 0.04 -8.77 10.26
C LYS A 48 -0.41 -7.59 9.41
N LYS A 49 0.52 -6.98 8.66
CA LYS A 49 0.25 -5.88 7.72
C LYS A 49 -0.80 -6.28 6.68
N SER A 50 -0.65 -7.46 6.09
CA SER A 50 -1.60 -7.97 5.10
C SER A 50 -2.98 -8.24 5.71
N ALA A 51 -3.06 -8.79 6.92
CA ALA A 51 -4.31 -9.06 7.60
C ALA A 51 -5.06 -7.78 7.97
N LEU A 52 -4.36 -6.78 8.51
CA LEU A 52 -4.95 -5.49 8.87
C LEU A 52 -5.56 -4.77 7.66
N PHE A 53 -4.87 -4.76 6.52
CA PHE A 53 -5.41 -4.15 5.30
C PHE A 53 -6.59 -4.93 4.73
N LYS A 54 -6.54 -6.26 4.79
CA LYS A 54 -7.66 -7.11 4.40
C LYS A 54 -8.92 -6.81 5.22
N ASN A 55 -8.79 -6.62 6.53
CA ASN A 55 -9.90 -6.24 7.40
C ASN A 55 -10.46 -4.85 7.05
N TYR A 56 -9.59 -3.87 6.82
CA TYR A 56 -10.00 -2.54 6.36
C TYR A 56 -10.83 -2.62 5.07
N ILE A 57 -10.35 -3.39 4.08
CA ILE A 57 -11.07 -3.59 2.83
C ILE A 57 -12.45 -4.24 3.07
N SER A 58 -12.54 -5.26 3.90
CA SER A 58 -13.82 -5.94 4.17
C SER A 58 -14.81 -5.14 5.01
N GLU A 59 -14.34 -4.26 5.88
CA GLU A 59 -15.22 -3.53 6.81
C GLU A 59 -15.57 -2.13 6.29
N LYS A 60 -14.62 -1.45 5.64
CA LYS A 60 -14.74 -0.04 5.26
C LYS A 60 -15.01 0.16 3.78
N VAL A 61 -14.36 -0.63 2.91
CA VAL A 61 -14.52 -0.48 1.45
C VAL A 61 -15.70 -1.31 0.93
N PHE A 62 -15.87 -2.52 1.44
CA PHE A 62 -16.94 -3.44 1.03
C PHE A 62 -17.85 -3.81 2.20
N PRO A 63 -18.61 -2.85 2.76
CA PRO A 63 -19.43 -3.07 3.94
C PRO A 63 -20.43 -4.22 3.76
N PRO A 64 -20.66 -5.03 4.82
CA PRO A 64 -21.43 -6.27 4.73
C PRO A 64 -22.91 -6.06 4.38
N ASN A 65 -23.44 -4.84 4.48
CA ASN A 65 -24.82 -4.54 4.07
C ASN A 65 -25.00 -4.63 2.54
N TYR A 66 -23.94 -4.36 1.78
CA TYR A 66 -23.98 -4.29 0.31
C TYR A 66 -23.22 -5.45 -0.34
N PHE A 67 -22.19 -5.98 0.34
CA PHE A 67 -21.32 -7.00 -0.21
C PHE A 67 -21.27 -8.24 0.68
N LYS A 68 -21.06 -9.39 0.06
CA LYS A 68 -20.68 -10.63 0.73
C LYS A 68 -19.28 -11.01 0.28
N ILE A 69 -18.34 -11.05 1.23
CA ILE A 69 -16.95 -11.43 0.98
C ILE A 69 -16.77 -12.91 1.33
N MET A 70 -16.25 -13.67 0.38
CA MET A 70 -15.90 -15.07 0.56
C MET A 70 -14.39 -15.23 0.43
N ASN A 71 -13.77 -15.80 1.46
CA ASN A 71 -12.39 -16.27 1.39
C ASN A 71 -12.27 -17.32 0.29
N ARG A 72 -11.12 -17.33 -0.39
CA ARG A 72 -10.78 -18.38 -1.34
C ARG A 72 -9.62 -19.19 -0.77
N GLU A 73 -9.67 -20.50 -0.96
CA GLU A 73 -8.50 -21.34 -0.78
C GLU A 73 -7.53 -21.05 -1.93
N CYS A 74 -6.63 -20.09 -1.72
CA CYS A 74 -5.61 -19.78 -2.69
C CYS A 74 -4.57 -20.90 -2.69
N LYS A 75 -4.48 -21.67 -3.78
CA LYS A 75 -3.41 -22.67 -3.95
C LYS A 75 -2.08 -21.99 -4.20
N PHE A 76 -2.11 -20.80 -4.80
CA PHE A 76 -0.92 -20.03 -5.16
C PHE A 76 -0.96 -18.61 -4.62
N LYS A 77 0.23 -18.03 -4.38
CA LYS A 77 0.40 -16.66 -3.86
C LYS A 77 -0.17 -15.58 -4.80
N ASN A 78 -0.26 -15.89 -6.10
CA ASN A 78 -0.68 -14.99 -7.17
C ASN A 78 -2.15 -15.22 -7.58
N GLU A 79 -3.00 -15.64 -6.63
CA GLU A 79 -4.44 -15.71 -6.83
C GLU A 79 -5.17 -14.60 -6.05
N PRO A 80 -6.37 -14.19 -6.49
CA PRO A 80 -7.20 -13.24 -5.75
C PRO A 80 -7.48 -13.71 -4.33
N ASP A 81 -7.49 -12.76 -3.38
CA ASP A 81 -7.71 -13.06 -1.96
C ASP A 81 -9.20 -13.38 -1.67
N TYR A 82 -10.11 -12.75 -2.41
CA TYR A 82 -11.56 -12.86 -2.17
C TYR A 82 -12.35 -13.08 -3.46
N LYS A 83 -13.52 -13.71 -3.31
CA LYS A 83 -14.67 -13.54 -4.19
C LYS A 83 -15.62 -12.57 -3.48
N VAL A 84 -15.94 -11.45 -4.12
CA VAL A 84 -16.84 -10.42 -3.58
C VAL A 84 -18.13 -10.45 -4.37
N ILE A 85 -19.24 -10.67 -3.66
CA ILE A 85 -20.58 -10.80 -4.25
C ILE A 85 -21.36 -9.53 -3.91
N LEU A 86 -21.96 -8.91 -4.92
CA LEU A 86 -22.90 -7.81 -4.77
C LEU A 86 -24.24 -8.39 -4.32
N LYS A 87 -24.77 -7.91 -3.20
CA LYS A 87 -26.04 -8.45 -2.66
C LYS A 87 -27.26 -8.04 -3.49
N GLU A 88 -27.16 -6.93 -4.22
CA GLU A 88 -28.27 -6.38 -5.01
C GLU A 88 -28.69 -7.31 -6.15
N ASN A 89 -27.72 -7.84 -6.92
CA ASN A 89 -27.98 -8.61 -8.14
C ASN A 89 -27.28 -9.98 -8.16
N SER A 90 -26.55 -10.34 -7.11
CA SER A 90 -25.73 -11.56 -7.01
C SER A 90 -24.56 -11.65 -8.00
N ASP A 91 -24.24 -10.58 -8.71
CA ASP A 91 -23.01 -10.49 -9.49
C ASP A 91 -21.80 -10.57 -8.57
N TYR A 92 -20.67 -10.96 -9.12
CA TYR A 92 -19.45 -11.07 -8.35
C TYR A 92 -18.20 -10.77 -9.16
N PHE A 93 -17.16 -10.41 -8.42
CA PHE A 93 -15.82 -10.21 -8.94
C PHE A 93 -14.79 -10.80 -7.99
N TYR A 94 -13.56 -10.90 -8.47
CA TYR A 94 -12.43 -11.34 -7.68
C TYR A 94 -11.61 -10.16 -7.21
N LEU A 95 -11.11 -10.21 -5.97
CA LEU A 95 -10.40 -9.09 -5.37
C LEU A 95 -9.03 -9.53 -4.83
N LYS A 96 -7.98 -8.80 -5.20
CA LYS A 96 -6.66 -8.90 -4.59
C LYS A 96 -6.33 -7.68 -3.74
N CYS A 97 -5.88 -7.88 -2.51
CA CYS A 97 -5.48 -6.81 -1.61
C CYS A 97 -3.95 -6.66 -1.60
N LYS A 98 -3.46 -5.43 -1.79
CA LYS A 98 -2.06 -5.07 -1.58
C LYS A 98 -1.94 -3.73 -0.90
N PHE A 99 -1.05 -3.64 0.08
CA PHE A 99 -0.76 -2.40 0.79
C PHE A 99 0.74 -2.05 0.70
N ARG A 100 1.03 -0.76 0.53
CA ARG A 100 2.39 -0.17 0.60
C ARG A 100 2.35 1.05 1.50
N GLY A 101 3.31 1.15 2.43
CA GLY A 101 3.37 2.32 3.31
C GLY A 101 3.94 3.56 2.62
N TYR A 102 4.64 3.38 1.49
CA TYR A 102 5.29 4.46 0.75
C TYR A 102 5.51 4.03 -0.71
N LEU A 103 5.77 5.01 -1.57
CA LEU A 103 6.18 4.78 -2.97
C LEU A 103 7.68 4.48 -3.04
N TYR A 104 8.05 3.50 -3.86
CA TYR A 104 9.46 3.21 -4.15
C TYR A 104 9.83 3.86 -5.50
N ASN A 105 10.83 4.75 -5.50
CA ASN A 105 11.23 5.52 -6.67
C ASN A 105 10.05 6.23 -7.38
N ASN A 106 9.12 6.81 -6.61
CA ASN A 106 7.89 7.44 -7.09
C ASN A 106 6.87 6.49 -7.75
N PHE A 107 7.01 5.17 -7.56
CA PHE A 107 6.08 4.16 -8.03
C PHE A 107 5.44 3.38 -6.89
N TYR A 108 4.18 3.01 -7.09
CA TYR A 108 3.52 1.94 -6.37
C TYR A 108 4.05 0.60 -6.90
N ASP A 109 5.19 0.17 -6.36
CA ASP A 109 5.89 -1.05 -6.75
C ASP A 109 5.30 -2.25 -5.96
N TRP A 110 4.33 -2.93 -6.58
CA TRP A 110 3.50 -3.90 -5.87
C TRP A 110 3.79 -5.36 -6.25
N ALA A 111 4.28 -5.59 -7.47
CA ALA A 111 4.51 -6.91 -8.02
C ALA A 111 5.68 -6.95 -9.01
N ARG A 112 6.16 -8.17 -9.21
CA ARG A 112 7.03 -8.53 -10.34
C ARG A 112 6.17 -8.92 -11.56
N PRO A 113 6.73 -8.89 -12.78
CA PRO A 113 6.02 -9.27 -14.02
C PRO A 113 5.34 -10.64 -13.95
N ASP A 114 6.05 -11.67 -13.46
CA ASP A 114 5.53 -13.04 -13.31
C ASP A 114 4.22 -13.11 -12.52
N GLN A 115 4.07 -12.22 -11.53
CA GLN A 115 2.87 -12.19 -10.71
C GLN A 115 1.68 -11.61 -11.48
N ILE A 116 1.90 -10.60 -12.33
CA ILE A 116 0.83 -10.02 -13.14
C ILE A 116 0.36 -11.01 -14.18
N ASP A 117 1.28 -11.71 -14.83
CA ASP A 117 0.93 -12.70 -15.85
C ASP A 117 0.10 -13.84 -15.23
N SER A 118 0.43 -14.27 -14.00
CA SER A 118 -0.43 -15.21 -13.26
C SER A 118 -1.87 -14.69 -13.05
N PHE A 119 -2.06 -13.39 -12.80
CA PHE A 119 -3.41 -12.82 -12.64
C PHE A 119 -4.14 -12.68 -13.98
N LYS A 120 -3.42 -12.40 -15.07
CA LYS A 120 -3.99 -12.39 -16.42
C LYS A 120 -4.46 -13.78 -16.82
N GLU A 121 -3.61 -14.79 -16.66
CA GLU A 121 -3.99 -16.20 -16.88
C GLU A 121 -5.16 -16.62 -15.99
N PHE A 122 -5.22 -16.15 -14.74
CA PHE A 122 -6.37 -16.39 -13.88
C PHE A 122 -7.62 -15.73 -14.46
N SER A 123 -7.53 -14.46 -14.88
CA SER A 123 -8.63 -13.69 -15.45
C SER A 123 -9.14 -14.24 -16.78
N GLU A 124 -8.27 -14.88 -17.57
CA GLU A 124 -8.68 -15.55 -18.82
C GLU A 124 -9.46 -16.84 -18.56
N LYS A 125 -9.25 -17.47 -17.40
CA LYS A 125 -9.94 -18.72 -17.00
C LYS A 125 -11.27 -18.47 -16.29
N VAL A 126 -11.56 -17.23 -15.90
CA VAL A 126 -12.80 -16.87 -15.20
C VAL A 126 -13.55 -15.82 -16.01
N GLU A 127 -14.87 -15.89 -16.03
CA GLU A 127 -15.69 -14.92 -16.76
C GLU A 127 -15.85 -13.59 -15.99
N ASN A 128 -15.55 -13.61 -14.68
CA ASN A 128 -15.82 -12.48 -13.81
C ASN A 128 -14.60 -11.55 -13.64
N PRO A 129 -14.82 -10.23 -13.52
CA PRO A 129 -13.75 -9.25 -13.39
C PRO A 129 -12.80 -9.52 -12.22
N VAL A 130 -11.54 -9.11 -12.40
CA VAL A 130 -10.52 -9.14 -11.33
C VAL A 130 -10.11 -7.71 -10.99
N TYR A 131 -10.27 -7.35 -9.73
CA TYR A 131 -9.87 -6.04 -9.21
C TYR A 131 -8.73 -6.14 -8.19
N PHE A 132 -7.99 -5.05 -8.08
CA PHE A 132 -6.96 -4.85 -7.06
C PHE A 132 -7.37 -3.72 -6.12
N ALA A 133 -7.56 -4.07 -4.85
CA ALA A 133 -7.58 -3.11 -3.76
C ALA A 133 -6.14 -2.73 -3.38
N PHE A 134 -5.77 -1.49 -3.66
CA PHE A 134 -4.47 -0.92 -3.29
C PHE A 134 -4.61 0.08 -2.16
N GLY A 135 -3.78 -0.05 -1.14
CA GLY A 135 -3.65 0.96 -0.09
C GLY A 135 -2.26 1.57 -0.08
N LEU A 136 -2.18 2.88 0.09
CA LEU A 136 -0.94 3.66 0.08
C LEU A 136 -0.89 4.68 1.22
N GLY A 137 0.23 4.70 1.95
CA GLY A 137 0.42 5.63 3.07
C GLY A 137 -0.27 5.16 4.36
N GLY A 138 -0.15 5.93 5.42
CA GLY A 138 -0.79 5.65 6.71
C GLY A 138 -0.51 4.27 7.29
N CYS A 139 -1.50 3.73 7.98
CA CYS A 139 -1.47 2.37 8.54
C CYS A 139 -2.26 1.39 7.66
N PRO A 140 -1.97 0.08 7.69
CA PRO A 140 -2.70 -0.87 6.85
C PRO A 140 -4.20 -0.94 7.17
N ASN A 141 -4.59 -0.70 8.42
CA ASN A 141 -5.99 -0.65 8.84
C ASN A 141 -6.65 0.73 8.67
N ASP A 142 -5.88 1.73 8.26
CA ASP A 142 -6.32 3.12 8.04
C ASP A 142 -5.33 3.79 7.05
N PRO A 143 -5.38 3.40 5.77
CA PRO A 143 -4.44 3.90 4.77
C PRO A 143 -4.82 5.32 4.35
N ASP A 144 -3.83 6.20 4.16
CA ASP A 144 -4.08 7.58 3.69
C ASP A 144 -4.82 7.60 2.34
N ASN A 145 -4.61 6.57 1.52
CA ASN A 145 -5.23 6.44 0.21
C ASN A 145 -5.61 4.97 -0.04
N ALA A 146 -6.83 4.75 -0.54
CA ALA A 146 -7.30 3.47 -1.04
C ALA A 146 -7.73 3.59 -2.51
N PHE A 147 -7.49 2.55 -3.30
CA PHE A 147 -7.81 2.48 -4.71
C PHE A 147 -8.40 1.12 -5.07
N LEU A 148 -9.35 1.07 -6.02
CA LEU A 148 -9.89 -0.14 -6.61
C LEU A 148 -9.63 -0.13 -8.11
N CYS A 149 -8.61 -0.88 -8.55
CA CYS A 149 -8.15 -0.83 -9.92
C CYS A 149 -8.52 -2.13 -10.67
N PRO A 150 -9.17 -2.06 -11.84
CA PRO A 150 -9.43 -3.23 -12.67
C PRO A 150 -8.11 -3.79 -13.24
N LEU A 151 -7.95 -5.11 -13.30
CA LEU A 151 -6.71 -5.79 -13.69
C LEU A 151 -6.14 -5.28 -15.03
N GLU A 152 -7.01 -4.94 -15.99
CA GLU A 152 -6.64 -4.45 -17.33
C GLU A 152 -5.86 -3.14 -17.28
N LYS A 153 -5.94 -2.40 -16.18
CA LYS A 153 -5.27 -1.12 -15.95
C LYS A 153 -4.06 -1.25 -15.03
N VAL A 154 -3.84 -2.42 -14.43
CA VAL A 154 -2.76 -2.66 -13.47
C VAL A 154 -1.46 -3.04 -14.19
N LYS A 155 -0.37 -2.38 -13.81
CA LYS A 155 1.03 -2.67 -14.21
C LYS A 155 1.86 -3.00 -12.98
N CYS A 156 3.06 -3.58 -13.16
CA CYS A 156 3.96 -3.95 -12.04
C CYS A 156 4.29 -2.75 -11.13
N LYS A 157 4.41 -1.59 -11.78
CA LYS A 157 4.73 -0.30 -11.18
C LYS A 157 3.75 0.71 -11.75
N LEU A 158 3.12 1.47 -10.88
CA LEU A 158 2.14 2.49 -11.24
C LEU A 158 2.58 3.82 -10.62
N LYS A 159 2.55 4.91 -11.37
CA LYS A 159 2.67 6.25 -10.79
C LYS A 159 1.37 6.59 -10.05
N LEU A 160 1.45 7.47 -9.06
CA LEU A 160 0.25 7.88 -8.31
C LEU A 160 -0.86 8.41 -9.23
N LYS A 161 -0.50 9.21 -10.25
CA LYS A 161 -1.45 9.71 -11.26
C LYS A 161 -2.18 8.61 -12.05
N GLU A 162 -1.60 7.42 -12.18
CA GLU A 162 -2.26 6.28 -12.83
C GLU A 162 -3.26 5.58 -11.88
N LEU A 163 -3.10 5.77 -10.56
CA LEU A 163 -4.00 5.26 -9.53
C LEU A 163 -5.14 6.23 -9.20
N GLU A 164 -4.94 7.54 -9.31
CA GLU A 164 -5.94 8.56 -8.94
C GLU A 164 -7.35 8.35 -9.51
N PRO A 165 -7.55 7.94 -10.78
CA PRO A 165 -8.90 7.66 -11.30
C PRO A 165 -9.66 6.54 -10.57
N TRP A 166 -8.92 5.69 -9.87
CA TRP A 166 -9.39 4.51 -9.15
C TRP A 166 -9.49 4.74 -7.64
N ARG A 167 -9.27 5.98 -7.16
CA ARG A 167 -9.33 6.33 -5.75
C ARG A 167 -10.73 6.08 -5.21
N ILE A 168 -10.78 5.56 -3.98
CA ILE A 168 -12.01 5.33 -3.22
C ILE A 168 -11.99 6.26 -2.01
N GLN A 169 -13.03 7.07 -1.87
CA GLN A 169 -13.29 7.85 -0.67
C GLN A 169 -14.62 7.44 -0.01
N CYS A 170 -15.56 6.92 -0.80
CA CYS A 170 -16.88 6.50 -0.33
C CYS A 170 -17.41 5.29 -1.12
N LEU A 171 -18.62 4.84 -0.77
CA LEU A 171 -19.26 3.69 -1.40
C LEU A 171 -19.63 3.97 -2.87
N GLU A 172 -19.98 5.21 -3.19
CA GLU A 172 -20.33 5.64 -4.55
C GLU A 172 -19.15 5.49 -5.52
N ASP A 173 -17.91 5.70 -5.06
CA ASP A 173 -16.71 5.44 -5.85
C ASP A 173 -16.56 3.95 -6.18
N VAL A 174 -16.87 3.08 -5.22
CA VAL A 174 -16.84 1.63 -5.42
C VAL A 174 -17.86 1.25 -6.49
N SER A 175 -19.11 1.70 -6.35
CA SER A 175 -20.16 1.45 -7.33
C SER A 175 -19.78 1.93 -8.74
N ARG A 176 -19.24 3.16 -8.86
CA ARG A 176 -18.76 3.71 -10.15
C ARG A 176 -17.67 2.86 -10.82
N ILE A 177 -16.86 2.15 -10.05
CA ILE A 177 -15.73 1.36 -10.57
C ILE A 177 -16.16 -0.05 -10.99
N ILE A 178 -17.17 -0.62 -10.31
CA ILE A 178 -17.62 -2.01 -10.54
C ILE A 178 -18.85 -2.11 -11.45
N CYS A 179 -19.59 -1.02 -11.65
CA CYS A 179 -20.72 -0.90 -12.57
C CYS A 179 -20.29 -0.25 -13.89
#